data_AF-A0AA90YZ27-F1
#
_entry.id   AF-A0AA90YZ27-F1
#
_cell.length_a   1.000
_cell.length_b   1.000
_cell.length_c   1.000
_cell.angle_alpha   90.00
_cell.angle_beta   90.00
_cell.angle_gamma   90.00
#
_symmetry.space_group_name_H-M   'P 1'
#
loop_
_entity.id
_entity.type
_entity.pdbx_description
1 polymer ?
#
loop_
_entity_poly.entity_id
_entity_poly.type
_entity_poly.pdbx_seq_one_letter_code
_entity_poly.pdbx_strand_id
1 'polypeptide(L)'
;MLAVLHSEFVPKGVRHVSEVTSISVYLDQSSDTDPSGLNHAVNARRGGFLNGTKVATTSGWKPVERIAVGDLVRTLDHGFKEVRRISTSVVVIPAEERRSEYLPVFVPARAAYNGRPVWLMPEQGIALNLSQIDADVSGCSVVSARLLNGVGRFMSQAPGSSFEVRSLFFDEDQVIFVEGGLQAYCPSGLFNMRGRVSGAGYDVADEETGTKLVNLIASRGDMSALANPLGALPAPIPQEPIFPIRPPSGVRRPGRPGRPNAPVLFLRPEWQI
;
A
#
# COMPACT_ATOMS: atom_id res chain seq x y z
N MET A 1 -24.61 -15.44 4.44
CA MET A 1 -23.19 -15.55 4.02
C MET A 1 -23.08 -16.65 2.97
N LEU A 2 -22.84 -16.31 1.70
CA LEU A 2 -22.63 -17.30 0.64
C LEU A 2 -21.21 -17.09 0.09
N ALA A 3 -20.24 -17.86 0.60
CA ALA A 3 -18.91 -17.92 0.03
C ALA A 3 -18.96 -18.90 -1.15
N VAL A 4 -18.96 -18.41 -2.38
CA VAL A 4 -18.82 -19.28 -3.56
C VAL A 4 -17.33 -19.52 -3.76
N LEU A 5 -16.82 -20.61 -3.19
CA LEU A 5 -15.48 -21.10 -3.46
C LEU A 5 -15.47 -21.75 -4.84
N HIS A 6 -15.06 -21.02 -5.88
CA HIS A 6 -14.64 -21.66 -7.12
C HIS A 6 -13.26 -22.31 -6.89
N SER A 7 -13.27 -23.57 -6.46
CA SER A 7 -12.08 -24.42 -6.40
C SER A 7 -11.99 -25.21 -7.69
N GLU A 8 -11.24 -24.73 -8.69
CA GLU A 8 -10.82 -25.58 -9.80
C GLU A 8 -9.81 -26.62 -9.31
N PHE A 9 -10.12 -27.90 -9.56
CA PHE A 9 -9.31 -29.04 -9.18
C PHE A 9 -8.12 -29.17 -10.15
N VAL A 10 -6.88 -28.94 -9.68
CA VAL A 10 -5.65 -29.06 -10.49
C VAL A 10 -4.70 -30.09 -9.85
N PRO A 11 -4.01 -30.96 -10.62
CA PRO A 11 -3.25 -32.08 -10.08
C PRO A 11 -2.02 -31.68 -9.26
N LYS A 12 -1.61 -32.57 -8.35
CA LYS A 12 -0.51 -32.39 -7.37
C LYS A 12 0.80 -31.92 -8.02
N GLY A 13 1.27 -30.73 -7.62
CA GLY A 13 2.60 -30.20 -7.99
C GLY A 13 2.70 -28.68 -8.09
N VAL A 14 1.58 -27.95 -8.05
CA VAL A 14 1.53 -26.49 -8.24
C VAL A 14 1.30 -25.78 -6.91
N ARG A 15 2.13 -24.78 -6.59
CA ARG A 15 1.94 -23.89 -5.42
C ARG A 15 0.57 -23.21 -5.57
N HIS A 16 -0.28 -23.29 -4.55
CA HIS A 16 -1.64 -22.73 -4.56
C HIS A 16 -1.63 -21.23 -4.87
N VAL A 17 -2.01 -20.88 -6.09
CA VAL A 17 -2.43 -19.52 -6.47
C VAL A 17 -3.94 -19.50 -6.32
N SER A 18 -4.46 -18.68 -5.41
CA SER A 18 -5.89 -18.61 -5.12
C SER A 18 -6.39 -17.20 -5.40
N GLU A 19 -7.29 -17.04 -6.37
CA GLU A 19 -8.10 -15.83 -6.46
C GLU A 19 -9.41 -16.14 -5.72
N VAL A 20 -9.71 -15.38 -4.66
CA VAL A 20 -10.93 -15.59 -3.87
C VAL A 20 -11.86 -14.42 -4.12
N THR A 21 -12.95 -14.69 -4.83
CA THR A 21 -14.07 -13.76 -4.95
C THR A 21 -15.09 -14.06 -3.87
N SER A 22 -15.41 -13.08 -3.05
CA SER A 22 -16.41 -13.19 -1.99
C SER A 22 -17.42 -12.05 -2.11
N ILE A 23 -18.67 -12.27 -1.70
CA ILE A 23 -19.64 -11.19 -1.54
C ILE A 23 -19.83 -11.02 -0.04
N SER A 24 -19.44 -9.86 0.48
CA SER A 24 -19.49 -9.55 1.91
C SER A 24 -20.53 -8.46 2.14
N VAL A 25 -21.68 -8.83 2.70
CA VAL A 25 -22.61 -7.83 3.25
C VAL A 25 -22.01 -7.38 4.59
N TYR A 26 -21.64 -6.11 4.71
CA TYR A 26 -20.87 -5.57 5.84
C TYR A 26 -21.65 -5.47 7.17
N LEU A 27 -22.87 -6.02 7.24
CA LEU A 27 -23.81 -5.81 8.34
C LEU A 27 -24.01 -6.99 9.28
N ASP A 28 -23.38 -8.15 9.09
CA ASP A 28 -23.60 -9.28 10.01
C ASP A 28 -22.32 -9.91 10.52
N GLN A 29 -21.81 -9.35 11.62
CA GLN A 29 -21.39 -10.16 12.75
C GLN A 29 -21.98 -9.53 14.02
N SER A 30 -23.12 -10.07 14.43
CA SER A 30 -23.58 -10.03 15.81
C SER A 30 -22.42 -10.30 16.78
N SER A 31 -22.37 -9.44 17.80
CA SER A 31 -21.49 -9.47 18.97
C SER A 31 -21.46 -10.83 19.67
N ASP A 32 -20.52 -11.71 19.32
CA ASP A 32 -20.22 -12.91 20.11
C ASP A 32 -18.78 -13.44 19.93
N THR A 33 -17.84 -12.54 19.63
CA THR A 33 -16.40 -12.86 19.77
C THR A 33 -15.87 -12.09 20.97
N ASP A 34 -15.44 -12.86 21.97
CA ASP A 34 -14.71 -12.42 23.16
C ASP A 34 -13.81 -11.19 22.86
N PRO A 35 -14.05 -10.02 23.49
CA PRO A 35 -13.33 -8.78 23.19
C PRO A 35 -11.84 -8.83 23.55
N SER A 36 -11.39 -9.90 24.21
CA SER A 36 -9.98 -10.07 24.61
C SER A 36 -9.03 -10.51 23.49
N GLY A 37 -9.53 -10.86 22.30
CA GLY A 37 -8.73 -11.30 21.15
C GLY A 37 -8.58 -10.28 20.00
N LEU A 38 -9.19 -9.09 20.11
CA LEU A 38 -9.28 -8.09 19.03
C LEU A 38 -8.49 -6.81 19.35
N ASN A 39 -7.31 -6.94 19.95
CA ASN A 39 -6.46 -5.79 20.33
C ASN A 39 -5.64 -5.19 19.16
N HIS A 40 -6.01 -5.44 17.90
CA HIS A 40 -5.35 -4.84 16.74
C HIS A 40 -6.35 -3.99 15.95
N ALA A 41 -6.09 -2.68 15.83
CA ALA A 41 -7.01 -1.71 15.25
C ALA A 41 -7.21 -1.82 13.73
N VAL A 42 -6.69 -2.85 13.07
CA VAL A 42 -6.82 -3.06 11.61
C VAL A 42 -7.49 -4.41 11.36
N ASN A 43 -8.77 -4.39 11.01
CA ASN A 43 -9.49 -5.58 10.61
C ASN A 43 -9.31 -5.85 9.11
N ALA A 44 -8.56 -6.89 8.76
CA ALA A 44 -8.27 -7.27 7.37
C ALA A 44 -9.53 -7.50 6.51
N ARG A 45 -10.68 -7.88 7.11
CA ARG A 45 -11.96 -8.05 6.38
C ARG A 45 -12.62 -6.70 6.04
N ARG A 46 -12.24 -5.63 6.73
CA ARG A 46 -12.78 -4.28 6.54
C ARG A 46 -11.73 -3.29 6.00
N GLY A 47 -10.59 -3.80 5.54
CA GLY A 47 -9.56 -3.07 4.80
C GLY A 47 -9.60 -3.38 3.30
N GLY A 48 -8.61 -2.92 2.55
CA GLY A 48 -8.49 -3.13 1.11
C GLY A 48 -8.66 -1.84 0.30
N PHE A 49 -8.53 -1.99 -1.02
CA PHE A 49 -8.45 -0.90 -1.98
C PHE A 49 -9.62 -0.92 -2.94
N LEU A 50 -10.20 0.25 -3.20
CA LEU A 50 -11.24 0.40 -4.20
C LEU A 50 -10.65 0.45 -5.61
N ASN A 51 -11.46 0.07 -6.60
CA ASN A 51 -11.12 0.21 -8.01
C ASN A 51 -10.65 1.63 -8.33
N GLY A 52 -9.65 1.69 -9.20
CA GLY A 52 -8.94 2.90 -9.51
C GLY A 52 -7.67 3.03 -8.69
N THR A 53 -7.60 2.60 -7.43
CA THR A 53 -6.42 2.84 -6.55
C THR A 53 -5.13 2.34 -7.18
N LYS A 54 -4.13 3.21 -7.39
CA LYS A 54 -2.83 2.88 -8.01
C LYS A 54 -1.85 2.37 -6.97
N VAL A 55 -1.22 1.26 -7.28
CA VAL A 55 -0.16 0.60 -6.50
C VAL A 55 1.16 0.74 -7.26
N ALA A 56 2.25 1.00 -6.55
CA ALA A 56 3.58 1.08 -7.15
C ALA A 56 4.11 -0.33 -7.51
N THR A 57 4.41 -0.56 -8.78
CA THR A 57 4.97 -1.83 -9.30
C THR A 57 6.30 -1.58 -10.01
N THR A 58 6.98 -2.65 -10.43
CA THR A 58 8.20 -2.56 -11.26
C THR A 58 7.97 -1.83 -12.60
N SER A 59 6.74 -1.84 -13.11
CA SER A 59 6.33 -1.16 -14.34
C SER A 59 5.75 0.25 -14.10
N GLY A 60 5.86 0.76 -12.88
CA GLY A 60 5.26 2.03 -12.45
C GLY A 60 3.91 1.84 -11.77
N TRP A 61 3.09 2.88 -11.77
CA TRP A 61 1.80 2.90 -11.07
C TRP A 61 0.74 2.10 -11.82
N LYS A 62 0.32 0.98 -11.24
CA LYS A 62 -0.70 0.08 -11.80
C LYS A 62 -1.97 0.13 -10.95
N PRO A 63 -3.15 0.33 -11.53
CA PRO A 63 -4.40 0.33 -10.75
C PRO A 63 -4.67 -1.06 -10.18
N VAL A 64 -5.25 -1.12 -8.97
CA VAL A 64 -5.39 -2.35 -8.18
C VAL A 64 -6.23 -3.41 -8.89
N GLU A 65 -7.21 -3.00 -9.68
CA GLU A 65 -8.03 -3.89 -10.51
C GLU A 65 -7.26 -4.59 -11.64
N ARG A 66 -6.03 -4.15 -11.92
CA ARG A 66 -5.15 -4.79 -12.90
C ARG A 66 -4.02 -5.58 -12.24
N ILE A 67 -3.87 -5.50 -10.91
CA ILE A 67 -2.86 -6.27 -10.19
C ILE A 67 -3.24 -7.75 -10.27
N ALA A 68 -2.26 -8.59 -10.62
CA ALA A 68 -2.41 -10.03 -10.68
C ALA A 68 -1.50 -10.71 -9.65
N VAL A 69 -1.85 -11.94 -9.25
CA VAL A 69 -0.92 -12.77 -8.46
C VAL A 69 0.37 -12.96 -9.25
N GLY A 70 1.51 -12.81 -8.59
CA GLY A 70 2.83 -12.78 -9.21
C GLY A 70 3.37 -11.38 -9.52
N ASP A 71 2.53 -10.34 -9.52
CA ASP A 71 3.01 -8.97 -9.70
C ASP A 71 3.94 -8.54 -8.56
N LEU A 72 5.00 -7.83 -8.91
CA LEU A 72 5.95 -7.26 -7.96
C LEU A 72 5.53 -5.84 -7.54
N VAL A 73 5.15 -5.68 -6.28
CA VAL A 73 4.72 -4.43 -5.65
C VAL A 73 5.84 -3.85 -4.80
N ARG A 74 6.03 -2.53 -4.87
CA ARG A 74 7.01 -1.81 -4.05
C ARG A 74 6.53 -1.70 -2.60
N THR A 75 7.38 -2.14 -1.69
CA THR A 75 7.19 -2.04 -0.24
C THR A 75 8.12 -0.98 0.36
N LEU A 76 7.83 -0.56 1.59
CA LEU A 76 8.55 0.49 2.31
C LEU A 76 10.02 0.14 2.56
N ASP A 77 10.26 -1.07 3.06
CA ASP A 77 11.51 -1.56 3.66
C ASP A 77 12.04 -2.83 2.99
N HIS A 78 11.16 -3.66 2.44
CA HIS A 78 11.53 -4.97 1.88
C HIS A 78 11.71 -5.00 0.35
N GLY A 79 11.79 -3.84 -0.32
CA GLY A 79 12.02 -3.76 -1.76
C GLY A 79 10.77 -4.08 -2.59
N PHE A 80 10.89 -4.94 -3.60
CA PHE A 80 9.72 -5.40 -4.37
C PHE A 80 9.29 -6.78 -3.86
N LYS A 81 8.00 -6.96 -3.57
CA LYS A 81 7.42 -8.21 -3.09
C LYS A 81 6.31 -8.70 -4.02
N GLU A 82 6.27 -10.00 -4.17
CA GLU A 82 5.31 -10.68 -5.03
C GLU A 82 3.94 -10.76 -4.35
N VAL A 83 2.89 -10.32 -5.04
CA VAL A 83 1.51 -10.53 -4.60
C VAL A 83 1.22 -12.04 -4.66
N ARG A 84 0.89 -12.64 -3.52
CA ARG A 84 0.64 -14.09 -3.40
C ARG A 84 -0.82 -14.47 -3.56
N ARG A 85 -1.71 -13.58 -3.13
CA ARG A 85 -3.15 -13.80 -3.15
C ARG A 85 -3.87 -12.47 -3.30
N ILE A 86 -4.96 -12.49 -4.04
CA ILE A 86 -5.88 -11.37 -4.17
C ILE A 86 -7.24 -11.84 -3.69
N SER A 87 -7.86 -11.04 -2.82
CA SER A 87 -9.24 -11.22 -2.42
C SER A 87 -10.05 -10.08 -2.99
N THR A 88 -11.17 -10.43 -3.61
CA THR A 88 -12.14 -9.44 -4.10
C THR A 88 -13.41 -9.57 -3.27
N SER A 89 -13.92 -8.44 -2.79
CA SER A 89 -15.20 -8.36 -2.11
C SER A 89 -16.06 -7.24 -2.68
N VAL A 90 -17.37 -7.47 -2.75
CA VAL A 90 -18.34 -6.39 -2.99
C VAL A 90 -18.82 -5.90 -1.62
N VAL A 91 -18.68 -4.60 -1.38
CA VAL A 91 -19.16 -3.89 -0.20
C VAL A 91 -20.47 -3.22 -0.54
N VAL A 92 -21.45 -3.32 0.36
CA VAL A 92 -22.72 -2.60 0.28
C VAL A 92 -22.86 -1.76 1.54
N ILE A 93 -23.05 -0.45 1.36
CA ILE A 93 -23.28 0.50 2.45
C ILE A 93 -24.76 0.92 2.41
N PRO A 94 -25.51 0.76 3.51
CA PRO A 94 -26.88 1.24 3.61
C PRO A 94 -26.97 2.75 3.37
N ALA A 95 -28.07 3.21 2.76
CA ALA A 95 -28.23 4.63 2.40
C ALA A 95 -28.29 5.54 3.64
N GLU A 96 -28.76 5.01 4.76
CA GLU A 96 -28.91 5.67 6.06
C GLU A 96 -27.64 5.62 6.93
N GLU A 97 -26.58 4.93 6.51
CA GLU A 97 -25.35 4.84 7.29
C GLU A 97 -24.65 6.20 7.34
N ARG A 98 -24.34 6.67 8.55
CA ARG A 98 -23.76 7.98 8.83
C ARG A 98 -22.58 7.92 9.79
N ARG A 99 -22.37 6.78 10.45
CA ARG A 99 -21.31 6.60 11.43
C ARG A 99 -19.97 6.50 10.72
N SER A 100 -19.04 7.41 11.04
CA SER A 100 -17.75 7.50 10.36
C SER A 100 -16.92 6.22 10.47
N GLU A 101 -17.07 5.44 11.54
CA GLU A 101 -16.35 4.18 11.73
C GLU A 101 -16.73 3.09 10.71
N TYR A 102 -17.88 3.21 10.04
CA TYR A 102 -18.34 2.26 9.02
C TYR A 102 -18.17 2.78 7.58
N LEU A 103 -17.88 4.07 7.41
CA LEU A 103 -17.76 4.70 6.11
C LEU A 103 -16.31 4.77 5.63
N PRO A 104 -16.03 4.49 4.34
CA PRO A 104 -14.73 4.73 3.75
C PRO A 104 -14.24 6.17 3.97
N VAL A 105 -12.94 6.36 4.01
CA VAL A 105 -12.31 7.67 4.12
C VAL A 105 -11.90 8.16 2.75
N PHE A 106 -12.47 9.28 2.35
CA PHE A 106 -12.11 10.03 1.17
C PHE A 106 -10.88 10.89 1.43
N VAL A 107 -9.84 10.68 0.63
CA VAL A 107 -8.64 11.49 0.60
C VAL A 107 -8.69 12.37 -0.65
N PRO A 108 -8.90 13.70 -0.54
CA PRO A 108 -8.93 14.59 -1.68
C PRO A 108 -7.59 14.57 -2.45
N ALA A 109 -7.61 14.92 -3.74
CA ALA A 109 -6.38 15.14 -4.49
C ALA A 109 -5.48 16.18 -3.78
N ARG A 110 -4.17 15.93 -3.78
CA ARG A 110 -3.13 16.77 -3.17
C ARG A 110 -3.22 16.88 -1.64
N ALA A 111 -4.03 16.06 -0.97
CA ALA A 111 -4.11 16.05 0.49
C ALA A 111 -2.93 15.32 1.14
N ALA A 112 -2.39 14.29 0.48
CA ALA A 112 -1.28 13.47 0.96
C ALA A 112 -0.36 13.07 -0.21
N TYR A 113 0.15 14.07 -0.96
CA TYR A 113 0.96 13.92 -2.19
C TYR A 113 0.30 13.14 -3.35
N ASN A 114 -0.93 12.69 -3.16
CA ASN A 114 -1.71 11.98 -4.14
C ASN A 114 -2.13 12.90 -5.30
N GLY A 115 -1.88 12.46 -6.54
CA GLY A 115 -2.25 13.23 -7.74
C GLY A 115 -3.75 13.27 -8.02
N ARG A 116 -4.52 12.37 -7.42
CA ARG A 116 -5.97 12.23 -7.59
C ARG A 116 -6.63 11.77 -6.29
N PRO A 117 -7.96 11.90 -6.15
CA PRO A 117 -8.64 11.44 -4.95
C PRO A 117 -8.51 9.93 -4.76
N VAL A 118 -8.48 9.50 -3.50
CA VAL A 118 -8.33 8.10 -3.08
C VAL A 118 -9.41 7.75 -2.08
N TRP A 119 -9.88 6.51 -2.12
CA TRP A 119 -10.78 5.96 -1.13
C TRP A 119 -10.05 4.90 -0.32
N LEU A 120 -10.05 5.07 1.00
CA LEU A 120 -9.50 4.11 1.93
C LEU A 120 -10.65 3.43 2.67
N MET A 121 -10.65 2.10 2.73
CA MET A 121 -11.60 1.38 3.58
C MET A 121 -11.40 1.77 5.06
N PRO A 122 -12.43 1.75 5.93
CA PRO A 122 -12.32 2.26 7.30
C PRO A 122 -11.19 1.60 8.11
N GLU A 123 -11.01 0.30 7.92
CA GLU A 123 -9.96 -0.50 8.58
C GLU A 123 -8.77 -0.76 7.64
N GLN A 124 -8.59 0.06 6.59
CA GLN A 124 -7.34 0.05 5.84
C GLN A 124 -6.25 0.61 6.74
N GLY A 125 -5.24 -0.21 7.05
CA GLY A 125 -4.08 0.23 7.81
C GLY A 125 -3.25 1.22 7.00
N ILE A 126 -2.86 2.32 7.62
CA ILE A 126 -1.96 3.35 7.08
C ILE A 126 -0.76 3.45 8.02
N ALA A 127 0.43 3.26 7.47
CA ALA A 127 1.66 3.37 8.22
C ALA A 127 2.04 4.84 8.43
N LEU A 128 2.35 5.17 9.67
CA LEU A 128 2.85 6.47 10.11
C LEU A 128 4.34 6.33 10.40
N ASN A 129 5.18 7.05 9.67
CA ASN A 129 6.60 7.20 9.95
C ASN A 129 6.77 8.05 11.22
N LEU A 130 7.18 7.40 12.31
CA LEU A 130 7.28 8.05 13.61
C LEU A 130 8.39 9.11 13.63
N SER A 131 9.42 8.98 12.78
CA SER A 131 10.50 9.99 12.72
C SER A 131 10.05 11.34 12.16
N GLN A 132 8.93 11.39 11.44
CA GLN A 132 8.31 12.64 10.99
C GLN A 132 7.44 13.29 12.09
N ILE A 133 7.07 12.52 13.12
CA ILE A 133 6.31 12.99 14.28
C ILE A 133 7.27 13.35 15.42
N ASP A 134 8.27 12.54 15.68
CA ASP A 134 9.29 12.78 16.69
C ASP A 134 10.63 12.28 16.16
N ALA A 135 11.59 13.19 16.01
CA ALA A 135 12.89 12.89 15.41
C ALA A 135 13.70 11.87 16.23
N ASP A 136 13.42 11.75 17.53
CA ASP A 136 14.08 10.80 18.42
C ASP A 136 13.46 9.39 18.37
N VAL A 137 12.33 9.24 17.67
CA VAL A 137 11.61 7.97 17.51
C VAL A 137 11.84 7.40 16.12
N SER A 138 12.32 6.16 16.07
CA SER A 138 12.50 5.42 14.83
C SER A 138 11.41 4.37 14.63
N GLY A 139 11.13 4.04 13.36
CA GLY A 139 10.15 3.03 12.99
C GLY A 139 8.83 3.61 12.48
N CYS A 140 7.84 2.75 12.32
CA CYS A 140 6.52 3.12 11.89
C CYS A 140 5.46 2.42 12.74
N SER A 141 4.32 3.08 12.89
CA SER A 141 3.13 2.53 13.55
C SER A 141 1.94 2.61 12.60
N VAL A 142 1.14 1.55 12.54
CA VAL A 142 0.01 1.42 11.63
C VAL A 142 -1.27 1.80 12.36
N VAL A 143 -2.01 2.74 11.78
CA VAL A 143 -3.32 3.18 12.27
C VAL A 143 -4.41 2.86 11.25
N SER A 144 -5.66 2.69 11.70
CA SER A 144 -6.78 2.55 10.77
C SER A 144 -7.14 3.87 10.11
N ALA A 145 -7.52 3.81 8.83
CA ALA A 145 -7.89 5.00 8.07
C ALA A 145 -9.05 5.78 8.71
N ARG A 146 -10.00 5.11 9.38
CA ARG A 146 -11.11 5.78 10.10
C ARG A 146 -10.63 6.82 11.13
N LEU A 147 -9.48 6.60 11.76
CA LEU A 147 -8.91 7.54 12.73
C LEU A 147 -8.39 8.81 12.05
N LEU A 148 -8.04 8.74 10.75
CA LEU A 148 -7.57 9.89 9.97
C LEU A 148 -8.72 10.80 9.49
N ASN A 149 -9.97 10.51 9.84
CA ASN A 149 -11.10 11.38 9.50
C ASN A 149 -10.91 12.78 10.09
N GLY A 150 -11.02 13.81 9.25
CA GLY A 150 -10.78 15.21 9.63
C GLY A 150 -9.31 15.66 9.53
N VAL A 151 -8.36 14.75 9.38
CA VAL A 151 -6.93 15.07 9.18
C VAL A 151 -6.70 15.47 7.73
N GLY A 152 -5.99 16.57 7.44
CA GLY A 152 -5.58 16.89 6.08
C GLY A 152 -6.73 16.96 5.06
N ARG A 153 -7.94 17.35 5.51
CA ARG A 153 -9.20 17.38 4.72
C ARG A 153 -9.76 15.99 4.37
N PHE A 154 -9.34 14.93 5.06
CA PHE A 154 -9.90 13.61 4.87
C PHE A 154 -11.33 13.57 5.42
N MET A 155 -12.22 12.85 4.75
CA MET A 155 -13.65 12.84 5.09
C MET A 155 -14.22 11.44 5.02
N SER A 156 -14.90 11.00 6.07
CA SER A 156 -15.67 9.76 6.04
C SER A 156 -16.95 9.95 5.22
N GLN A 157 -17.07 9.20 4.12
CA GLN A 157 -18.24 9.22 3.24
C GLN A 157 -18.31 7.94 2.39
N ALA A 158 -19.43 7.70 1.73
CA ALA A 158 -19.58 6.57 0.83
C ALA A 158 -19.27 6.98 -0.63
N PRO A 159 -18.45 6.23 -1.37
CA PRO A 159 -18.25 6.44 -2.81
C PRO A 159 -19.50 6.09 -3.63
N GLY A 160 -20.43 5.34 -3.04
CA GLY A 160 -21.69 4.86 -3.61
C GLY A 160 -22.33 3.85 -2.67
N SER A 161 -23.52 3.34 -3.04
CA SER A 161 -24.24 2.33 -2.25
C SER A 161 -23.61 0.93 -2.33
N SER A 162 -22.88 0.62 -3.41
CA SER A 162 -22.13 -0.62 -3.54
C SER A 162 -20.86 -0.41 -4.36
N PHE A 163 -19.77 -1.06 -3.97
CA PHE A 163 -18.49 -0.96 -4.67
C PHE A 163 -17.61 -2.18 -4.42
N GLU A 164 -16.67 -2.42 -5.31
CA GLU A 164 -15.71 -3.53 -5.22
C GLU A 164 -14.46 -3.09 -4.45
N VAL A 165 -13.97 -3.98 -3.59
CA VAL A 165 -12.74 -3.83 -2.81
C VAL A 165 -11.82 -5.01 -3.10
N ARG A 166 -10.55 -4.72 -3.39
CA ARG A 166 -9.49 -5.71 -3.54
C ARG A 166 -8.50 -5.62 -2.40
N SER A 167 -8.22 -6.75 -1.77
CA SER A 167 -7.18 -6.89 -0.75
C SER A 167 -6.02 -7.69 -1.32
N LEU A 168 -4.81 -7.15 -1.19
CA LEU A 168 -3.57 -7.79 -1.63
C LEU A 168 -2.90 -8.47 -0.45
N PHE A 169 -2.42 -9.69 -0.65
CA PHE A 169 -1.73 -10.46 0.38
C PHE A 169 -0.36 -10.91 -0.12
N PHE A 170 0.60 -10.89 0.78
CA PHE A 170 2.01 -11.24 0.56
C PHE A 170 2.40 -12.39 1.50
N ASP A 171 3.62 -12.91 1.36
CA ASP A 171 4.13 -13.97 2.27
C ASP A 171 4.23 -13.48 3.74
N GLU A 172 4.57 -12.21 3.92
CA GLU A 172 4.71 -11.53 5.21
C GLU A 172 3.96 -10.21 5.14
N ASP A 173 3.65 -9.60 6.28
CA ASP A 173 3.02 -8.28 6.32
C ASP A 173 3.88 -7.26 5.57
N GLN A 174 3.26 -6.42 4.76
CA GLN A 174 3.96 -5.40 3.98
C GLN A 174 3.28 -4.04 4.11
N VAL A 175 4.07 -2.99 4.19
CA VAL A 175 3.61 -1.63 3.88
C VAL A 175 3.97 -1.33 2.44
N ILE A 176 2.96 -1.05 1.62
CA ILE A 176 3.09 -0.78 0.18
C ILE A 176 2.81 0.69 -0.14
N PHE A 177 3.36 1.17 -1.25
CA PHE A 177 3.07 2.52 -1.72
C PHE A 177 1.84 2.55 -2.63
N VAL A 178 0.87 3.40 -2.27
CA VAL A 178 -0.34 3.66 -3.05
C VAL A 178 -0.46 5.15 -3.36
N GLU A 179 -1.05 5.45 -4.53
CA GLU A 179 -1.51 6.77 -4.93
C GLU A 179 -0.55 7.93 -4.63
N GLY A 180 0.64 7.90 -5.21
CA GLY A 180 1.56 9.03 -5.14
C GLY A 180 2.39 9.13 -3.86
N GLY A 181 2.18 8.25 -2.87
CA GLY A 181 3.01 8.27 -1.67
C GLY A 181 2.44 7.66 -0.40
N LEU A 182 1.12 7.43 -0.34
CA LEU A 182 0.45 6.85 0.83
C LEU A 182 1.05 5.47 1.15
N GLN A 183 1.26 5.21 2.43
CA GLN A 183 1.87 3.98 2.93
C GLN A 183 0.77 3.05 3.48
N ALA A 184 0.29 2.13 2.66
CA ALA A 184 -0.81 1.24 3.02
C ALA A 184 -0.31 -0.11 3.56
N TYR A 185 -0.76 -0.48 4.75
CA TYR A 185 -0.45 -1.77 5.37
C TYR A 185 -1.32 -2.90 4.79
N CYS A 186 -0.67 -3.98 4.40
CA CYS A 186 -1.26 -5.20 3.86
C CYS A 186 -0.82 -6.38 4.74
N PRO A 187 -1.71 -6.93 5.59
CA PRO A 187 -1.39 -8.11 6.37
C PRO A 187 -1.22 -9.32 5.44
N SER A 188 -0.32 -10.24 5.78
CA SER A 188 -0.09 -11.51 5.07
C SER A 188 -1.35 -12.37 4.98
N GLY A 189 -2.29 -12.20 5.92
CA GLY A 189 -3.53 -12.99 6.00
C GLY A 189 -3.31 -14.44 6.43
N LEU A 190 -2.06 -14.83 6.68
CA LEU A 190 -1.73 -16.01 7.45
C LEU A 190 -2.09 -15.68 8.91
N PHE A 191 -3.31 -16.03 9.32
CA PHE A 191 -3.59 -16.16 10.75
C PHE A 191 -2.59 -17.19 11.28
N ASN A 192 -1.60 -16.73 12.05
CA ASN A 192 -0.56 -17.59 12.61
C ASN A 192 -1.18 -18.65 13.53
N MET A 193 -1.64 -19.78 12.97
CA MET A 193 -1.95 -20.99 13.74
C MET A 193 -0.67 -21.66 14.28
N ARG A 194 0.51 -21.15 13.91
CA ARG A 194 1.79 -21.55 14.47
C ARG A 194 2.48 -20.28 14.92
N GLY A 195 2.71 -20.17 16.24
CA GLY A 195 3.43 -19.06 16.89
C GLY A 195 4.87 -18.95 16.43
N ARG A 196 5.07 -18.56 15.17
CA ARG A 196 6.34 -18.20 14.61
C ARG A 196 6.43 -16.69 14.72
N VAL A 197 7.27 -16.24 15.65
CA VAL A 197 7.70 -14.84 15.75
C VAL A 197 8.55 -14.58 14.51
N SER A 198 7.92 -14.22 13.38
CA SER A 198 8.65 -13.65 12.24
C SER A 198 9.13 -12.27 12.66
N GLY A 199 10.40 -11.98 12.38
CA GLY A 199 11.09 -10.77 12.84
C GLY A 199 10.37 -9.49 12.44
N ALA A 200 10.39 -8.51 13.36
CA ALA A 200 9.95 -7.13 13.20
C ALA A 200 8.70 -6.94 12.33
N GLY A 201 7.56 -7.47 12.80
CA GLY A 201 6.27 -7.07 12.26
C GLY A 201 6.02 -5.57 12.45
N TYR A 202 5.18 -4.99 11.60
CA TYR A 202 4.74 -3.61 11.77
C TYR A 202 3.95 -3.48 13.08
N ASP A 203 4.25 -2.45 13.87
CA ASP A 203 3.49 -2.12 15.06
C ASP A 203 2.10 -1.64 14.65
N VAL A 204 1.05 -2.43 14.95
CA VAL A 204 -0.33 -2.02 14.70
C VAL A 204 -0.87 -1.40 15.97
N ALA A 205 -0.98 -0.08 15.99
CA ALA A 205 -1.43 0.67 17.15
C ALA A 205 -2.84 0.25 17.57
N ASP A 206 -3.08 0.25 18.88
CA ASP A 206 -4.43 0.25 19.42
C ASP A 206 -5.14 1.59 19.13
N GLU A 207 -6.43 1.67 19.46
CA GLU A 207 -7.25 2.85 19.19
C GLU A 207 -6.80 4.10 19.97
N GLU A 208 -6.33 3.94 21.21
CA GLU A 208 -5.88 5.05 22.05
C GLU A 208 -4.57 5.63 21.52
N THR A 209 -3.59 4.77 21.27
CA THR A 209 -2.27 5.10 20.73
C THR A 209 -2.40 5.68 19.32
N GLY A 210 -3.21 5.05 18.47
CA GLY A 210 -3.50 5.54 17.12
C GLY A 210 -4.13 6.93 17.14
N THR A 211 -5.11 7.17 18.00
CA THR A 211 -5.75 8.50 18.14
C THR A 211 -4.75 9.57 18.58
N LYS A 212 -3.85 9.24 19.53
CA LYS A 212 -2.79 10.17 19.96
C LYS A 212 -1.85 10.54 18.81
N LEU A 213 -1.37 9.55 18.06
CA LEU A 213 -0.49 9.79 16.90
C LEU A 213 -1.18 10.64 15.83
N VAL A 214 -2.45 10.33 15.53
CA VAL A 214 -3.22 11.09 14.55
C VAL A 214 -3.45 12.54 15.01
N ASN A 215 -3.77 12.76 16.28
CA ASN A 215 -3.92 14.12 16.82
C ASN A 215 -2.62 14.93 16.73
N LEU A 216 -1.47 14.29 16.95
CA LEU A 216 -0.16 14.94 16.77
C LEU A 216 0.05 15.38 15.32
N ILE A 217 -0.20 14.49 14.36
CA ILE A 217 -0.14 14.82 12.92
C ILE A 217 -1.09 15.97 12.58
N ALA A 218 -2.34 15.88 13.02
CA ALA A 218 -3.36 16.90 12.76
C ALA A 218 -2.96 18.28 13.32
N SER A 219 -2.38 18.30 14.52
CA SER A 219 -1.94 19.55 15.17
C SER A 219 -0.77 20.23 14.47
N ARG A 220 0.11 19.45 13.82
CA ARG A 220 1.24 19.97 13.05
C ARG A 220 0.88 20.34 11.61
N GLY A 221 -0.14 19.68 11.05
CA GLY A 221 -0.54 19.85 9.66
C GLY A 221 0.45 19.26 8.65
N ASP A 222 1.36 18.38 9.11
CA ASP A 222 2.38 17.75 8.26
C ASP A 222 1.97 16.31 7.90
N MET A 223 1.66 16.11 6.61
CA MET A 223 1.22 14.82 6.07
C MET A 223 2.38 13.90 5.68
N SER A 224 3.64 14.36 5.84
CA SER A 224 4.85 13.58 5.53
C SER A 224 4.97 12.30 6.38
N ALA A 225 4.30 12.28 7.55
CA ALA A 225 4.25 11.10 8.40
C ALA A 225 3.57 9.89 7.73
N LEU A 226 2.53 10.11 6.91
CA LEU A 226 1.74 9.02 6.33
C LEU A 226 1.88 8.89 4.81
N ALA A 227 2.54 9.85 4.17
CA ALA A 227 2.76 9.85 2.73
C ALA A 227 4.12 10.45 2.37
N ASN A 228 4.84 9.80 1.46
CA ASN A 228 6.11 10.30 0.94
C ASN A 228 5.97 10.80 -0.51
N PRO A 229 6.52 11.97 -0.87
CA PRO A 229 6.47 12.43 -2.26
C PRO A 229 7.20 11.47 -3.20
N LEU A 230 6.67 11.30 -4.42
CA LEU A 230 7.15 10.40 -5.46
C LEU A 230 8.66 10.43 -5.75
N GLY A 231 9.30 11.60 -5.61
CA GLY A 231 10.75 11.76 -5.81
C GLY A 231 11.63 11.23 -4.67
N ALA A 232 11.02 10.92 -3.51
CA ALA A 232 11.70 10.35 -2.34
C ALA A 232 11.65 8.81 -2.32
N LEU A 233 10.92 8.18 -3.25
CA LEU A 233 10.95 6.72 -3.39
C LEU A 233 12.27 6.33 -4.08
N PRO A 234 13.07 5.41 -3.51
CA PRO A 234 14.28 4.96 -4.17
C PRO A 234 13.93 4.43 -5.55
N ALA A 235 14.68 4.85 -6.57
CA ALA A 235 14.50 4.35 -7.93
C ALA A 235 14.41 2.81 -7.92
N PRO A 236 13.60 2.20 -8.80
CA PRO A 236 13.51 0.75 -8.88
C PRO A 236 14.91 0.15 -8.92
N ILE A 237 15.24 -0.72 -7.96
CA ILE A 237 16.49 -1.47 -8.00
C ILE A 237 16.36 -2.39 -9.22
N PRO A 238 17.16 -2.20 -10.29
CA PRO A 238 17.07 -3.03 -11.48
C PRO A 238 17.33 -4.48 -11.07
N GLN A 239 16.34 -5.34 -11.31
CA GLN A 239 16.46 -6.78 -11.09
C GLN A 239 17.34 -7.42 -12.16
N GLU A 240 17.40 -6.80 -13.33
CA GLU A 240 18.40 -7.11 -14.33
C GLU A 240 19.72 -6.45 -13.90
N PRO A 241 20.85 -7.19 -13.91
CA PRO A 241 22.14 -6.56 -13.81
C PRO A 241 22.19 -5.45 -14.84
N ILE A 242 22.50 -4.22 -14.42
CA ILE A 242 22.88 -3.18 -15.38
C ILE A 242 24.19 -3.67 -15.97
N PHE A 243 24.09 -4.42 -17.07
CA PHE A 243 25.25 -4.71 -17.87
C PHE A 243 25.69 -3.35 -18.41
N PRO A 244 26.94 -2.91 -18.11
CA PRO A 244 27.45 -1.73 -18.77
C PRO A 244 27.28 -1.99 -20.26
N ILE A 245 26.49 -1.15 -20.94
CA ILE A 245 26.25 -1.24 -22.38
C ILE A 245 27.64 -1.39 -23.00
N ARG A 246 27.96 -2.58 -23.52
CA ARG A 246 29.17 -2.75 -24.31
C ARG A 246 28.94 -1.80 -25.49
N PRO A 247 29.77 -0.76 -25.66
CA PRO A 247 29.61 0.09 -26.81
C PRO A 247 29.63 -0.79 -28.07
N PRO A 248 28.80 -0.51 -29.09
CA PRO A 248 28.90 -1.22 -30.35
C PRO A 248 30.37 -1.26 -30.78
N SER A 249 30.80 -2.43 -31.26
CA SER A 249 32.20 -2.72 -31.56
C SER A 249 32.89 -1.52 -32.23
N GLY A 250 33.90 -0.95 -31.56
CA GLY A 250 34.67 0.19 -32.08
C GLY A 250 34.59 1.45 -31.23
N VAL A 251 33.60 1.61 -30.35
CA VAL A 251 33.53 2.79 -29.48
C VAL A 251 34.29 2.53 -28.17
N ARG A 252 35.36 3.28 -27.94
CA ARG A 252 36.23 3.15 -26.74
C ARG A 252 35.61 3.82 -25.52
N ARG A 253 35.87 3.26 -24.33
CA ARG A 253 35.49 3.88 -23.05
C ARG A 253 36.19 5.23 -22.87
N PRO A 254 35.50 6.29 -22.39
CA PRO A 254 36.16 7.50 -21.92
C PRO A 254 37.14 7.16 -20.77
N GLY A 255 38.38 7.65 -20.81
CA GLY A 255 39.35 7.52 -19.70
C GLY A 255 40.70 6.85 -20.00
N ARG A 256 41.01 6.45 -21.25
CA ARG A 256 42.36 5.98 -21.61
C ARG A 256 43.24 7.15 -22.12
N PRO A 257 44.41 7.46 -21.53
CA PRO A 257 45.23 8.60 -21.94
C PRO A 257 46.00 8.34 -23.26
N GLY A 258 45.99 9.31 -24.19
CA GLY A 258 46.75 9.35 -25.45
C GLY A 258 46.10 10.28 -26.51
N ARG A 259 46.68 11.45 -26.76
CA ARG A 259 46.18 12.68 -27.49
C ARG A 259 46.31 12.61 -29.05
N PRO A 260 45.83 13.59 -29.89
CA PRO A 260 45.46 14.99 -29.59
C PRO A 260 44.10 15.58 -30.09
N ASN A 261 43.65 16.59 -29.31
CA ASN A 261 42.80 17.78 -29.55
C ASN A 261 41.81 17.87 -30.73
N ALA A 262 40.51 18.09 -30.42
CA ALA A 262 39.62 19.21 -30.86
C ALA A 262 38.12 18.79 -30.68
N PRO A 263 37.11 19.71 -30.65
CA PRO A 263 36.33 19.92 -29.43
C PRO A 263 34.81 19.72 -29.58
N VAL A 264 34.13 19.96 -28.45
CA VAL A 264 32.70 20.28 -28.26
C VAL A 264 31.70 19.10 -28.28
N LEU A 265 31.38 18.69 -27.05
CA LEU A 265 30.03 18.39 -26.53
C LEU A 265 28.89 18.38 -27.57
N PHE A 266 28.48 17.17 -27.98
CA PHE A 266 27.09 16.96 -28.44
C PHE A 266 26.24 16.55 -27.24
N LEU A 267 25.90 17.54 -26.41
CA LEU A 267 24.77 17.41 -25.50
C LEU A 267 23.52 17.82 -26.28
N ARG A 268 22.45 17.04 -26.11
CA ARG A 268 21.16 17.37 -26.73
C ARG A 268 20.65 18.71 -26.20
N PRO A 269 19.96 19.53 -27.01
CA PRO A 269 19.53 20.88 -26.63
C PRO A 269 18.66 20.95 -25.37
N GLU A 270 17.95 19.88 -25.03
CA GLU A 270 16.97 19.86 -23.94
C GLU A 270 17.56 19.71 -22.52
N TRP A 271 18.89 19.60 -22.38
CA TRP A 271 19.58 19.50 -21.08
C TRP A 271 20.34 20.79 -20.69
N GLN A 272 20.06 21.89 -21.38
CA GLN A 272 20.49 23.22 -20.98
C GLN A 272 19.27 23.98 -20.42
N ILE A 273 19.10 23.94 -19.09
CA ILE A 273 18.61 24.99 -18.16
C ILE A 273 18.88 24.48 -16.74
#